data_AF-A0A382SEH7-F1
#
_entry.id   AF-A0A382SEH7-F1
#
_cell.length_a   1.000
_cell.length_b   1.000
_cell.length_c   1.000
_cell.angle_alpha   90.00
_cell.angle_beta   90.00
_cell.angle_gamma   90.00
#
_symmetry.space_group_name_H-M   'P 1'
#
loop_
_entity.id
_entity.type
_entity.pdbx_description
1 polymer ?
#
loop_
_entity_poly.entity_id
_entity_poly.type
_entity_poly.pdbx_seq_one_letter_code
_entity_poly.pdbx_strand_id
1 'polypeptide(L)'
;MHPVEQKFKKSINEILSFEKRILVAVSGGPDSVVLLHLLNKHKLEASKITIAIAHLNHLSRGTDSYKDSDFVARLGRSLNIQTFIENIDIGSLSDKRKTSFQE
;
A
#
# COMPACT_ATOMS: atom_id res chain seq x y z
N MET A 1 -19.42 -1.05 -14.87
CA MET A 1 -18.07 -0.98 -14.28
C MET A 1 -17.64 0.48 -14.25
N HIS A 2 -17.20 1.01 -13.10
CA HIS A 2 -16.85 2.44 -12.95
C HIS A 2 -15.69 2.84 -13.91
N PRO A 3 -15.63 4.07 -14.46
CA PRO A 3 -14.57 4.46 -15.40
C PRO A 3 -13.14 4.26 -14.88
N VAL A 4 -12.94 4.49 -13.58
CA VAL A 4 -11.64 4.25 -12.91
C VAL A 4 -11.25 2.76 -12.95
N GLU A 5 -12.21 1.85 -12.72
CA GLU A 5 -11.97 0.41 -12.79
C GLU A 5 -11.58 -0.02 -14.21
N GLN A 6 -12.18 0.58 -15.24
CA GLN A 6 -11.88 0.25 -16.64
C GLN A 6 -10.46 0.68 -17.01
N LYS A 7 -10.09 1.91 -16.68
CA LYS A 7 -8.72 2.41 -16.90
C LYS A 7 -7.70 1.58 -16.13
N PHE A 8 -7.99 1.26 -14.87
CA PHE A 8 -7.15 0.42 -14.04
C PHE A 8 -6.91 -0.96 -14.66
N LYS A 9 -7.97 -1.69 -15.06
CA LYS A 9 -7.84 -3.02 -15.66
C LYS A 9 -6.98 -3.01 -16.93
N LYS A 10 -7.13 -1.98 -17.77
CA LYS A 10 -6.29 -1.84 -18.96
C LYS A 10 -4.82 -1.69 -18.59
N SER A 11 -4.49 -0.72 -17.73
CA SER A 11 -3.11 -0.44 -17.34
C SER A 11 -2.47 -1.59 -16.58
N ILE A 12 -3.20 -2.25 -15.68
CA ILE A 12 -2.61 -3.28 -14.83
C ILE A 12 -2.28 -4.56 -15.61
N ASN A 13 -3.08 -4.91 -16.63
CA ASN A 13 -2.80 -6.04 -17.51
C ASN A 13 -1.55 -5.82 -18.37
N GLU A 14 -1.28 -4.57 -18.77
CA GLU A 14 -0.05 -4.20 -19.48
C GLU A 14 1.18 -4.31 -18.56
N ILE A 15 1.04 -3.90 -17.28
CA ILE A 15 2.15 -3.87 -16.31
C ILE A 15 2.45 -5.25 -15.71
N LEU A 16 1.42 -6.04 -15.37
CA LEU A 16 1.55 -7.26 -14.57
C LEU A 16 1.54 -8.56 -15.39
N SER A 17 1.86 -8.49 -16.68
CA SER A 17 1.68 -9.58 -17.65
C SER A 17 2.24 -10.96 -17.25
N PHE A 18 3.15 -11.05 -16.26
CA PHE A 18 3.70 -12.31 -15.76
C PHE A 18 3.80 -12.43 -14.23
N GLU A 19 3.41 -11.39 -13.47
CA GLU A 19 3.67 -11.33 -12.03
C GLU A 19 2.58 -12.04 -11.21
N LYS A 20 2.99 -13.02 -10.40
CA LYS A 20 2.08 -13.79 -9.54
C LYS A 20 2.07 -13.30 -8.09
N ARG A 21 2.99 -12.42 -7.71
CA ARG A 21 3.12 -11.91 -6.34
C ARG A 21 3.39 -10.41 -6.38
N ILE A 22 2.55 -9.65 -5.71
CA ILE A 22 2.59 -8.19 -5.72
C ILE A 22 2.67 -7.72 -4.27
N LEU A 23 3.68 -6.91 -3.97
CA LEU A 23 3.76 -6.16 -2.72
C LEU A 23 3.27 -4.74 -2.99
N VAL A 24 2.21 -4.33 -2.30
CA VAL A 24 1.56 -3.03 -2.50
C VAL A 24 1.95 -2.11 -1.37
N ALA A 25 2.58 -0.98 -1.70
CA ALA A 25 2.83 0.09 -0.73
C ALA A 25 1.51 0.80 -0.40
N VAL A 26 1.11 0.76 0.87
CA VAL A 26 -0.13 1.38 1.36
C VAL A 26 0.21 2.37 2.47
N SER A 27 0.04 3.66 2.21
CA SER A 27 0.31 4.72 3.19
C SER A 27 -0.83 4.91 4.18
N GLY A 28 -2.03 4.42 3.86
CA GLY A 28 -3.27 4.72 4.59
C GLY A 28 -4.11 5.82 3.93
N GLY A 29 -3.51 6.58 3.01
CA GLY A 29 -4.20 7.59 2.21
C GLY A 29 -5.14 6.98 1.16
N PRO A 30 -6.15 7.76 0.71
CA PRO A 30 -7.24 7.28 -0.14
C PRO A 30 -6.75 6.65 -1.44
N ASP A 31 -5.73 7.20 -2.10
CA ASP A 31 -5.22 6.67 -3.36
C ASP A 31 -4.65 5.26 -3.20
N SER A 32 -3.84 5.06 -2.16
CA SER A 32 -3.21 3.77 -1.86
C SER A 32 -4.25 2.71 -1.44
N VAL A 33 -5.30 3.14 -0.73
CA VAL A 33 -6.43 2.28 -0.34
C VAL A 33 -7.24 1.87 -1.56
N VAL A 34 -7.56 2.82 -2.46
CA VAL A 34 -8.28 2.54 -3.70
C VAL A 34 -7.47 1.58 -4.58
N LEU A 35 -6.16 1.80 -4.71
CA LEU A 35 -5.27 0.91 -5.46
C LEU A 35 -5.33 -0.53 -4.92
N LEU A 36 -5.17 -0.70 -3.60
CA LEU A 36 -5.27 -2.02 -2.96
C LEU A 36 -6.64 -2.67 -3.24
N HIS A 37 -7.72 -1.90 -3.16
CA HIS A 37 -9.07 -2.41 -3.39
C HIS A 37 -9.28 -2.88 -4.83
N LEU A 38 -8.79 -2.10 -5.80
CA LEU A 38 -8.84 -2.44 -7.22
C LEU A 38 -7.99 -3.68 -7.55
N LEU A 39 -6.80 -3.77 -6.98
CA LEU A 39 -5.93 -4.96 -7.11
C LEU A 39 -6.57 -6.20 -6.50
N ASN A 40 -7.14 -6.08 -5.29
CA ASN A 40 -7.82 -7.21 -4.64
C ASN A 40 -9.04 -7.68 -5.44
N LYS A 41 -9.83 -6.75 -5.98
CA LYS A 41 -10.95 -7.08 -6.89
C LYS A 41 -10.44 -7.78 -8.16
N HIS A 42 -9.39 -7.27 -8.78
CA HIS A 42 -8.82 -7.86 -9.99
C HIS A 42 -8.22 -9.25 -9.74
N LYS A 43 -7.57 -9.47 -8.60
CA LYS A 43 -7.09 -10.79 -8.14
C LYS A 43 -8.20 -11.85 -8.12
N LEU A 44 -9.43 -11.47 -7.75
CA LEU A 44 -10.57 -12.39 -7.74
C LEU A 44 -11.02 -12.80 -9.15
N GLU A 45 -10.77 -11.94 -10.15
CA GLU A 45 -11.16 -12.16 -11.54
C GLU A 45 -10.05 -12.84 -12.37
N ALA A 46 -8.77 -12.62 -12.02
CA ALA A 46 -7.61 -13.13 -12.74
C ALA A 46 -6.90 -14.26 -11.95
N SER A 47 -6.85 -15.45 -12.54
CA SER A 47 -6.26 -16.63 -11.91
C SER A 47 -4.75 -16.46 -11.65
N LYS A 48 -4.34 -16.53 -10.37
CA LYS A 48 -2.96 -16.67 -9.83
C LYS A 48 -2.20 -15.41 -9.39
N ILE A 49 -2.88 -14.36 -8.90
CA ILE A 49 -2.21 -13.23 -8.23
C ILE A 49 -2.26 -13.39 -6.70
N THR A 50 -1.12 -13.23 -6.04
CA THR A 50 -0.98 -13.10 -4.59
C THR A 50 -0.63 -11.65 -4.26
N ILE A 51 -1.31 -11.07 -3.27
CA ILE A 51 -1.09 -9.68 -2.86
C ILE A 51 -0.63 -9.70 -1.40
N ALA A 52 0.34 -8.85 -1.08
CA ALA A 52 0.71 -8.48 0.29
C ALA A 52 0.77 -6.95 0.38
N ILE A 53 0.62 -6.42 1.59
CA ILE A 53 0.68 -4.98 1.88
C ILE A 53 2.01 -4.67 2.56
N ALA A 54 2.67 -3.60 2.14
CA ALA A 54 3.76 -2.97 2.88
C ALA A 54 3.31 -1.56 3.31
N HIS A 55 3.35 -1.30 4.60
CA HIS A 55 3.17 0.03 5.16
C HIS A 55 4.46 0.45 5.85
N LEU A 56 4.93 1.64 5.52
CA LEU A 56 6.07 2.25 6.16
C LEU A 56 5.58 3.44 6.99
N ASN A 57 5.63 3.30 8.30
CA ASN A 57 5.33 4.39 9.20
C ASN A 57 6.57 5.22 9.45
N HIS A 58 6.49 6.47 9.04
CA HIS A 58 7.57 7.43 9.05
C HIS A 58 7.76 8.16 10.39
N LEU A 59 6.87 7.93 11.37
CA LEU A 59 6.88 8.54 12.71
C LEU A 59 7.01 10.08 12.73
N SER A 60 6.73 10.76 11.61
CA SER A 60 6.91 12.21 11.45
C SER A 60 6.01 13.06 12.36
N ARG A 61 4.90 12.46 12.84
CA ARG A 61 3.88 13.11 13.67
C ARG A 61 3.74 12.47 15.06
N GLY A 62 4.79 11.80 15.53
CA GLY A 62 4.78 11.14 16.84
C GLY A 62 3.65 10.11 16.97
N THR A 63 2.84 10.20 18.02
CA THR A 63 1.80 9.21 18.32
C THR A 63 0.66 9.14 17.30
N ASP A 64 0.41 10.21 16.53
CA ASP A 64 -0.66 10.21 15.53
C ASP A 64 -0.33 9.34 14.31
N SER A 65 0.95 9.10 14.04
CA SER A 65 1.40 8.24 12.95
C SER A 65 0.99 6.77 13.10
N TYR A 66 0.74 6.32 14.34
CA TYR A 66 0.25 4.97 14.60
C TYR A 66 -1.19 4.75 14.14
N LYS A 67 -1.99 5.81 13.95
CA LYS A 67 -3.36 5.70 13.46
C LYS A 67 -3.39 5.14 12.04
N ASP A 68 -2.45 5.55 11.20
CA ASP A 68 -2.34 5.05 9.82
C ASP A 68 -1.88 3.58 9.81
N SER A 69 -0.89 3.22 10.63
CA SER A 69 -0.47 1.83 10.77
C SER A 69 -1.59 0.91 11.25
N ASP A 70 -2.35 1.34 12.25
CA ASP A 70 -3.48 0.60 12.80
C ASP A 70 -4.65 0.50 11.80
N PHE A 71 -4.90 1.56 11.04
CA PHE A 71 -5.83 1.52 9.90
C PHE A 71 -5.40 0.50 8.84
N VAL A 72 -4.14 0.53 8.38
CA VAL A 72 -3.64 -0.39 7.36
C VAL A 72 -3.60 -1.84 7.86
N ALA A 73 -3.28 -2.07 9.14
CA ALA A 73 -3.37 -3.38 9.77
C ALA A 73 -4.80 -3.95 9.73
N ARG A 74 -5.79 -3.13 10.11
CA ARG A 74 -7.21 -3.50 10.04
C ARG A 74 -7.67 -3.76 8.61
N LEU A 75 -7.23 -2.94 7.66
CA LEU A 75 -7.55 -3.09 6.25
C LEU A 75 -7.00 -4.40 5.68
N GLY A 76 -5.75 -4.76 6.00
CA GLY A 76 -5.18 -6.05 5.62
C GLY A 76 -5.97 -7.22 6.20
N ARG A 77 -6.33 -7.14 7.48
CA ARG A 77 -7.14 -8.18 8.15
C ARG A 77 -8.51 -8.32 7.51
N SER A 78 -9.21 -7.23 7.20
CA SER A 78 -10.56 -7.28 6.62
C SER A 78 -10.57 -7.85 5.19
N LEU A 79 -9.47 -7.66 4.45
CA LEU A 79 -9.31 -8.21 3.10
C LEU A 79 -8.63 -9.58 3.08
N ASN A 80 -8.26 -10.13 4.25
CA ASN A 80 -7.45 -11.35 4.39
C ASN A 80 -6.16 -11.32 3.55
N ILE A 81 -5.45 -10.19 3.63
CA ILE A 81 -4.17 -9.93 2.95
C ILE A 81 -3.06 -9.84 4.00
N GLN A 82 -1.92 -10.48 3.73
CA GLN A 82 -0.75 -10.37 4.59
C GLN A 82 -0.23 -8.93 4.59
N THR A 83 -0.05 -8.35 5.77
CA THR A 83 0.41 -6.97 5.96
C THR A 83 1.72 -6.94 6.71
N PHE A 84 2.70 -6.25 6.14
CA PHE A 84 3.97 -5.91 6.76
C PHE A 84 3.93 -4.43 7.14
N ILE A 85 4.25 -4.14 8.40
CA ILE A 85 4.31 -2.78 8.93
C ILE A 85 5.70 -2.59 9.52
N GLU A 86 6.42 -1.60 9.02
CA GLU A 86 7.71 -1.18 9.55
C GLU A 86 7.64 0.26 10.04
N ASN A 87 8.37 0.56 11.10
CA ASN A 87 8.49 1.92 11.63
C ASN A 87 9.90 2.45 11.37
N ILE A 88 10.00 3.64 10.81
CA ILE A 88 11.26 4.36 10.61
C ILE A 88 11.11 5.74 11.23
N ASP A 89 11.92 6.03 12.25
CA ASP A 89 12.00 7.35 12.85
C ASP A 89 12.85 8.26 11.95
N ILE A 90 12.20 8.99 11.05
CA ILE A 90 12.90 9.91 10.16
C ILE A 90 13.47 11.11 10.93
N GLY A 91 12.84 11.53 12.04
CA GLY A 91 13.34 12.63 12.86
C GLY A 91 14.73 12.31 13.44
N SER A 92 14.95 11.07 13.84
CA SER A 92 16.27 10.58 14.26
C SER A 92 17.27 10.37 13.11
N LEU A 93 16.78 10.28 11.86
CA LEU A 93 17.58 10.01 10.66
C LEU A 93 17.99 11.27 9.90
N SER A 94 17.23 12.37 9.98
CA SER A 94 17.59 13.65 9.36
C SER A 94 18.85 14.27 9.98
N ASP A 95 19.11 13.99 11.27
CA ASP A 95 20.37 14.38 11.93
C ASP A 95 21.59 13.62 11.37
N LYS A 96 21.39 12.44 10.77
CA LYS A 96 22.46 11.59 10.23
C LYS A 96 22.61 11.65 8.71
N ARG A 97 21.60 12.12 7.97
CA ARG A 97 21.65 12.26 6.51
C ARG A 97 21.20 13.65 6.10
N LYS A 98 22.10 14.44 5.51
CA LYS A 98 21.85 15.75 4.90
C LYS A 98 20.91 15.65 3.68
N THR A 99 19.70 15.12 3.85
CA THR A 99 18.71 14.94 2.79
C THR A 99 17.39 15.52 3.26
N SER A 100 16.77 16.37 2.45
CA SER A 100 15.45 16.94 2.72
C SER A 100 14.40 15.83 2.71
N PHE A 101 13.58 15.76 3.75
CA PHE A 101 12.35 14.95 3.78
C PHE A 101 11.24 15.68 3.02
N GLN A 102 10.42 14.96 2.26
CA GLN A 102 9.26 15.49 1.57
C GLN A 102 8.09 14.51 1.80
N GLU A 103 7.02 15.00 2.44
CA GLU A 103 5.74 14.27 2.59
C GLU A 103 5.01 14.11 1.25
#